data_AF-A0AAD7FWQ1-F1
#
_entry.id   AF-A0AAD7FWQ1-F1
#
_cell.length_a   1.000
_cell.length_b   1.000
_cell.length_c   1.000
_cell.angle_alpha   90.00
_cell.angle_beta   90.00
_cell.angle_gamma   90.00
#
_symmetry.space_group_name_H-M   'P 1'
#
loop_
_entity.id
_entity.type
_entity.pdbx_description
1 polymer ?
#
loop_
_entity_poly.entity_id
_entity_poly.type
_entity_poly.pdbx_seq_one_letter_code
_entity_poly.pdbx_strand_id
1 'polypeptide(L)'
;MHDLTSLQSSLLFGSLSLIPNNTLRYILLALFALLTVGHAIHLQRPSVRLSCVERQVDKTETTFRHAKSYCSKDFFCLGEQGLRLLEVKRTLSRVKCCILGSMAVLTWKKYRMLSKDIEACATDLKKIQAVVELILEVERQRRLTEDITDTKAMLSGFRAATQTRGSSHIRIRAMSGSSLTHQPGIRS
;
A
#
# COMPACT_ATOMS: atom_id res chain seq x y z
N MET A 1 14.32 -6.56 16.15
CA MET A 1 13.46 -7.40 17.00
C MET A 1 14.19 -8.62 17.59
N HIS A 2 15.50 -8.81 17.39
CA HIS A 2 16.26 -9.94 17.98
C HIS A 2 16.79 -9.65 19.40
N ASP A 3 16.95 -8.38 19.78
CA ASP A 3 17.59 -8.01 21.05
C ASP A 3 16.66 -8.17 22.26
N LEU A 4 15.34 -8.06 22.07
CA LEU A 4 14.38 -8.25 23.17
C LEU A 4 14.33 -9.70 23.66
N THR A 5 14.51 -10.66 22.75
CA THR A 5 14.45 -12.09 23.07
C THR A 5 15.69 -12.59 23.81
N SER A 6 16.87 -11.99 23.58
CA SER A 6 18.09 -12.36 24.31
C SER A 6 18.12 -11.79 25.73
N LEU A 7 17.52 -10.62 25.92
CA LEU A 7 17.44 -9.94 27.22
C LEU A 7 16.44 -10.64 28.15
N GLN A 8 15.30 -11.08 27.61
CA GLN A 8 14.31 -11.89 28.34
C GLN A 8 14.83 -13.27 28.73
N SER A 9 15.55 -13.96 27.84
CA SER A 9 16.14 -15.27 28.18
C SER A 9 17.21 -15.14 29.27
N SER A 10 18.06 -14.12 29.20
CA SER A 10 19.09 -13.86 30.22
C SER A 10 18.50 -13.58 31.62
N LEU A 11 17.38 -12.83 31.68
CA LEU A 11 16.64 -12.58 32.93
C LEU A 11 15.98 -13.84 33.51
N LEU A 12 15.43 -14.71 32.66
CA LEU A 12 14.85 -15.99 33.08
C LEU A 12 15.91 -16.93 33.66
N PHE A 13 17.08 -17.04 33.01
CA PHE A 13 18.18 -17.87 33.52
C PHE A 13 18.78 -17.33 34.83
N GLY A 14 18.90 -16.00 34.95
CA GLY A 14 19.35 -15.35 36.19
C GLY A 14 18.40 -15.58 37.37
N SER A 15 17.08 -15.51 37.15
CA SER A 15 16.08 -15.74 38.20
C SER A 15 15.93 -17.22 38.59
N LEU A 16 16.06 -18.15 37.63
CA LEU A 16 16.10 -19.60 37.90
C LEU A 16 17.33 -20.01 38.73
N SER A 17 18.46 -19.31 38.58
CA SER A 17 19.70 -19.55 39.35
C SER A 17 19.57 -19.22 40.85
N LEU A 18 18.57 -18.45 41.28
CA LEU A 18 18.38 -18.04 42.68
C LEU A 18 17.57 -19.02 43.51
N ILE A 19 16.92 -20.02 42.90
CA ILE A 19 16.08 -20.98 43.62
C ILE A 19 16.97 -22.13 44.10
N PRO A 20 17.24 -22.34 45.40
CA PRO A 20 18.21 -23.35 45.84
C PRO A 20 17.74 -24.80 45.62
N ASN A 21 16.44 -25.01 45.38
CA ASN A 21 15.84 -26.34 45.25
C ASN A 21 15.70 -26.75 43.77
N ASN A 22 16.49 -27.72 43.33
CA ASN A 22 16.54 -28.20 41.94
C ASN A 22 15.17 -28.70 41.44
N THR A 23 14.39 -29.35 42.30
CA THR A 23 13.07 -29.88 41.94
C THR A 23 12.09 -28.76 41.57
N LEU A 24 12.11 -27.64 42.31
CA LEU A 24 11.29 -26.46 42.00
C LEU A 24 11.72 -25.77 40.71
N ARG A 25 13.03 -25.72 40.41
CA ARG A 25 13.53 -25.19 39.13
C ARG A 25 12.98 -25.99 37.94
N TYR A 26 13.04 -27.32 38.01
CA TYR A 26 12.53 -28.18 36.94
C TYR A 26 11.02 -28.06 36.76
N ILE A 27 10.25 -27.95 37.85
CA ILE A 27 8.79 -27.74 37.80
C ILE A 27 8.45 -26.40 37.14
N LEU A 28 9.15 -25.32 37.50
CA LEU A 28 8.95 -24.00 36.90
C LEU A 28 9.33 -23.96 35.41
N LEU A 29 10.44 -24.60 35.03
CA LEU A 29 10.84 -24.75 33.63
C LEU A 29 9.79 -25.53 32.82
N ALA A 30 9.26 -26.62 33.38
CA ALA A 30 8.22 -27.42 32.73
C ALA A 30 6.91 -26.62 32.57
N LEU A 31 6.49 -25.87 33.58
CA LEU A 31 5.34 -24.96 33.51
C LEU A 31 5.53 -23.85 32.47
N PHE A 32 6.73 -23.26 32.40
CA PHE A 32 7.04 -22.23 31.42
C PHE A 32 7.05 -22.79 29.99
N ALA A 33 7.60 -23.99 29.80
CA ALA A 33 7.54 -24.70 28.52
C ALA A 33 6.08 -25.01 28.11
N LEU A 34 5.25 -25.47 29.05
CA LEU A 34 3.82 -25.73 28.80
C LEU A 34 3.06 -24.44 28.46
N LEU A 35 3.33 -23.33 29.15
CA LEU A 35 2.72 -22.03 28.87
C LEU A 35 3.13 -21.48 27.51
N THR A 36 4.42 -21.55 27.17
CA THR A 36 4.92 -21.09 25.86
C THR A 36 4.38 -21.93 24.70
N VAL A 37 4.36 -23.26 24.85
CA VAL A 37 3.75 -24.16 23.87
C VAL A 37 2.25 -23.94 23.78
N GLY A 38 1.56 -23.82 24.91
CA GLY A 38 0.13 -23.52 24.96
C GLY A 38 -0.22 -22.18 24.31
N HIS A 39 0.60 -21.15 24.52
CA HIS A 39 0.44 -19.84 23.90
C HIS A 39 0.71 -19.89 22.39
N ALA A 40 1.74 -20.62 21.96
CA ALA A 40 2.03 -20.84 20.54
C ALA A 40 0.87 -21.56 19.84
N ILE A 41 0.29 -22.58 20.47
CA ILE A 41 -0.91 -23.29 19.97
C ILE A 41 -2.12 -22.35 19.92
N HIS A 42 -2.31 -21.50 20.93
CA HIS A 42 -3.38 -20.50 20.96
C HIS A 42 -3.26 -19.45 19.84
N LEU A 43 -2.06 -18.93 19.59
CA LEU A 43 -1.80 -17.99 18.49
C LEU A 43 -1.95 -18.63 17.12
N GLN A 44 -1.66 -19.93 17.00
CA GLN A 44 -1.85 -20.68 15.77
C GLN A 44 -3.31 -21.05 15.50
N ARG A 45 -4.25 -20.79 16.43
CA ARG A 45 -5.66 -21.15 16.24
C ARG A 45 -6.18 -20.52 14.94
N PRO A 46 -6.83 -21.31 14.07
CA PRO A 46 -7.32 -20.86 12.77
C PRO A 46 -8.34 -19.73 12.93
N SER A 47 -9.09 -19.67 14.03
CA SER A 47 -10.00 -18.55 14.32
C SER A 47 -9.28 -17.21 14.50
N VAL A 48 -8.17 -17.19 15.24
CA VAL A 48 -7.36 -15.98 15.46
C VAL A 48 -6.72 -15.55 14.14
N ARG A 49 -6.13 -16.50 13.41
CA ARG A 49 -5.52 -16.22 12.10
C ARG A 49 -6.56 -15.73 11.08
N LEU A 50 -7.74 -16.33 11.06
CA LEU A 50 -8.86 -15.91 10.22
C LEU A 50 -9.24 -14.46 10.52
N SER A 51 -9.40 -14.08 11.80
CA SER A 51 -9.73 -12.70 12.17
C SER A 51 -8.66 -11.68 11.74
N CYS A 52 -7.38 -12.08 11.75
CA CYS A 52 -6.29 -11.25 11.26
C CYS A 52 -6.39 -11.03 9.74
N VAL A 53 -6.68 -12.10 8.98
CA VAL A 53 -6.85 -12.02 7.52
C VAL A 53 -8.12 -11.23 7.16
N GLU A 54 -9.23 -11.38 7.90
CA GLU A 54 -10.44 -10.56 7.71
C GLU A 54 -10.14 -9.06 7.85
N ARG A 55 -9.37 -8.66 8.88
CA ARG A 55 -8.93 -7.25 9.02
C ARG A 55 -8.07 -6.79 7.85
N GLN A 56 -7.20 -7.66 7.32
CA GLN A 56 -6.42 -7.32 6.14
C GLN A 56 -7.32 -7.12 4.92
N VAL A 57 -8.34 -7.96 4.74
CA VAL A 57 -9.32 -7.79 3.66
C VAL A 57 -10.00 -6.43 3.74
N ASP A 58 -10.49 -6.04 4.92
CA ASP A 58 -11.14 -4.75 5.11
C ASP A 58 -10.21 -3.59 4.73
N LYS A 59 -8.94 -3.68 5.16
CA LYS A 59 -7.91 -2.70 4.79
C LYS A 59 -7.70 -2.67 3.27
N THR A 60 -7.49 -3.82 2.63
CA THR A 60 -7.31 -3.90 1.17
C THR A 60 -8.53 -3.37 0.42
N GLU A 61 -9.75 -3.60 0.91
CA GLU A 61 -10.97 -3.06 0.32
C GLU A 61 -11.03 -1.54 0.42
N THR A 62 -10.62 -0.94 1.54
CA THR A 62 -10.54 0.52 1.64
C THR A 62 -9.53 1.10 0.65
N THR A 63 -8.35 0.49 0.52
CA THR A 63 -7.34 0.88 -0.48
C THR A 63 -7.88 0.74 -1.91
N PHE A 64 -8.62 -0.34 -2.17
CA PHE A 64 -9.23 -0.60 -3.47
C PHE A 64 -10.31 0.44 -3.82
N ARG A 65 -11.16 0.81 -2.86
CA ARG A 65 -12.15 1.89 -3.08
C ARG A 65 -11.48 3.22 -3.36
N HIS A 66 -10.40 3.54 -2.64
CA HIS A 66 -9.61 4.74 -2.89
C HIS A 66 -9.00 4.71 -4.30
N ALA A 67 -8.38 3.59 -4.69
CA ALA A 67 -7.85 3.39 -6.04
C ALA A 67 -8.91 3.53 -7.13
N LYS A 68 -10.10 2.96 -6.93
CA LYS A 68 -11.21 3.09 -7.88
C LYS A 68 -11.67 4.54 -8.06
N SER A 69 -11.64 5.35 -7.00
CA SER A 69 -11.97 6.78 -7.10
C SER A 69 -10.85 7.60 -7.78
N TYR A 70 -9.61 7.14 -7.67
CA TYR A 70 -8.43 7.85 -8.17
C TYR A 70 -8.09 7.51 -9.64
N CYS A 71 -8.29 6.26 -10.06
CA CYS A 71 -7.89 5.75 -11.37
C CYS A 71 -9.11 5.68 -12.29
N SER A 72 -9.21 6.58 -13.28
CA SER A 72 -10.33 6.61 -14.23
C SER A 72 -10.09 5.80 -15.50
N LYS A 73 -8.84 5.45 -15.82
CA LYS A 73 -8.45 4.77 -17.07
C LYS A 73 -8.15 3.27 -16.90
N ASP A 74 -7.65 2.84 -15.74
CA ASP A 74 -7.26 1.44 -15.48
C ASP A 74 -8.35 0.58 -14.84
N PHE A 75 -9.61 0.78 -15.26
CA PHE A 75 -10.77 0.06 -14.73
C PHE A 75 -10.66 -1.47 -14.88
N PHE A 76 -10.03 -1.96 -15.94
CA PHE A 76 -9.94 -3.38 -16.21
C PHE A 76 -8.98 -4.10 -15.25
N CYS A 77 -7.78 -3.53 -15.05
CA CYS A 77 -6.79 -4.07 -14.11
C CYS A 77 -7.29 -4.02 -12.66
N LEU A 78 -7.93 -2.92 -12.26
CA LEU A 78 -8.60 -2.87 -10.96
C LEU A 78 -9.73 -3.90 -10.88
N GLY A 79 -10.57 -4.01 -11.91
CA GLY A 79 -11.69 -4.95 -11.97
C GLY A 79 -11.26 -6.40 -11.75
N GLU A 80 -10.17 -6.84 -12.38
CA GLU A 80 -9.60 -8.17 -12.19
C GLU A 80 -9.15 -8.40 -10.74
N GLN A 81 -8.46 -7.42 -10.13
CA GLN A 81 -8.07 -7.53 -8.72
C GLN A 81 -9.27 -7.51 -7.78
N GLY A 82 -10.34 -6.78 -8.14
CA GLY A 82 -11.61 -6.77 -7.41
C GLY A 82 -12.30 -8.14 -7.42
N LEU A 83 -12.30 -8.83 -8.57
CA LEU A 83 -12.81 -10.20 -8.67
C LEU A 83 -12.02 -11.18 -7.80
N ARG A 84 -10.69 -11.12 -7.84
CA ARG A 84 -9.82 -11.95 -6.99
C ARG A 84 -10.04 -11.67 -5.50
N LEU A 85 -10.22 -10.40 -5.12
CA LEU A 85 -10.54 -10.04 -3.73
C LEU A 85 -11.89 -10.64 -3.30
N LEU A 86 -12.87 -10.68 -4.20
CA LEU A 86 -14.19 -11.26 -3.95
C LEU A 86 -14.11 -12.79 -3.77
N GLU A 87 -13.27 -13.47 -4.55
CA GLU A 87 -12.97 -14.90 -4.40
C GLU A 87 -12.31 -15.20 -3.05
N VAL A 88 -11.35 -14.37 -2.62
CA VAL A 88 -10.73 -14.48 -1.29
C VAL A 88 -11.78 -14.31 -0.19
N LYS A 89 -12.67 -13.30 -0.29
CA LYS A 89 -13.77 -13.09 0.67
C LYS A 89 -14.72 -14.29 0.74
N ARG A 90 -15.06 -14.87 -0.41
CA ARG A 90 -15.90 -16.07 -0.49
C ARG A 90 -15.23 -17.27 0.19
N THR A 91 -13.93 -17.45 -0.03
CA THR A 91 -13.15 -18.53 0.55
C THR A 91 -13.03 -18.38 2.06
N LEU A 92 -12.71 -17.18 2.56
CA LEU A 92 -12.69 -16.87 3.99
C LEU A 92 -14.05 -17.09 4.66
N SER A 93 -15.14 -16.74 3.98
CA SER A 93 -16.50 -17.00 4.49
C SER A 93 -16.78 -18.50 4.63
N ARG A 94 -16.34 -19.33 3.67
CA ARG A 94 -16.44 -20.79 3.78
C ARG A 94 -15.61 -21.34 4.94
N VAL A 95 -14.36 -20.88 5.07
CA VAL A 95 -13.48 -21.26 6.18
C VAL A 95 -14.11 -20.90 7.53
N LYS A 96 -14.69 -19.70 7.63
CA LYS A 96 -15.43 -19.24 8.82
C LYS A 96 -16.58 -20.16 9.17
N CYS A 97 -17.43 -20.51 8.19
CA CYS A 97 -18.52 -21.45 8.39
C CYS A 97 -18.02 -22.83 8.81
N CYS A 98 -16.91 -23.32 8.26
CA CYS A 98 -16.30 -24.59 8.67
C CYS A 98 -15.80 -24.58 10.12
N ILE A 99 -15.26 -23.44 10.58
CA ILE A 99 -14.81 -23.27 11.97
C ILE A 99 -16.02 -23.19 12.92
N LEU A 100 -17.04 -22.40 12.58
CA LEU A 100 -18.23 -22.21 13.41
C LEU A 100 -19.16 -23.43 13.44
N GLY A 101 -19.30 -24.13 12.32
CA GLY A 101 -20.15 -25.32 12.19
C GLY A 101 -19.56 -26.59 12.81
N SER A 102 -18.26 -26.58 13.16
CA SER A 102 -17.64 -27.70 13.88
C SER A 102 -17.88 -27.54 15.39
N MET A 103 -19.07 -27.92 15.86
CA MET A 103 -19.38 -28.03 17.30
C MET A 103 -18.51 -29.09 18.02
N ALA A 104 -17.91 -30.02 17.26
CA ALA A 104 -16.94 -30.99 17.75
C ALA A 104 -15.49 -30.50 17.55
N VAL A 105 -14.60 -30.94 18.43
CA VAL A 105 -13.14 -30.71 18.35
C VAL A 105 -12.66 -30.98 16.92
N LEU A 106 -12.14 -29.94 16.26
CA LEU A 106 -11.59 -30.05 14.91
C LEU A 106 -10.52 -31.15 14.89
N THR A 107 -10.70 -32.16 14.04
CA THR A 107 -9.65 -33.16 13.83
C THR A 107 -8.39 -32.46 13.32
N TRP A 108 -7.21 -32.96 13.71
CA TRP A 108 -5.93 -32.37 13.31
C TRP A 108 -5.80 -32.18 11.79
N LYS A 109 -6.35 -33.11 11.00
CA LYS A 109 -6.41 -33.01 9.54
C LYS A 109 -7.22 -31.79 9.07
N LYS A 110 -8.44 -31.59 9.59
CA LYS A 110 -9.27 -30.42 9.26
C LYS A 110 -8.62 -29.12 9.73
N TYR A 111 -8.02 -29.12 10.93
CA TYR A 111 -7.27 -27.99 11.46
C TYR A 111 -6.14 -27.55 10.51
N ARG A 112 -5.34 -28.50 10.04
CA ARG A 112 -4.22 -28.23 9.13
C ARG A 112 -4.68 -27.76 7.76
N MET A 113 -5.75 -28.33 7.22
CA MET A 113 -6.37 -27.87 5.97
C MET A 113 -6.84 -26.41 6.09
N LEU A 114 -7.66 -26.10 7.10
CA LEU A 114 -8.15 -24.73 7.31
C LEU A 114 -7.01 -23.74 7.50
N SER A 115 -5.96 -24.13 8.22
CA SER A 115 -4.78 -23.27 8.41
C SER A 115 -4.07 -22.97 7.08
N LYS A 116 -3.93 -23.97 6.19
CA LYS A 116 -3.37 -23.76 4.85
C LYS A 116 -4.26 -22.87 3.98
N ASP A 117 -5.59 -23.05 4.05
CA ASP A 117 -6.53 -22.23 3.28
C ASP A 117 -6.47 -20.76 3.74
N ILE A 118 -6.36 -20.51 5.05
CA ILE A 118 -6.18 -19.16 5.61
C ILE A 118 -4.85 -18.56 5.17
N GLU A 119 -3.77 -19.35 5.17
CA GLU A 119 -2.45 -18.91 4.68
C GLU A 119 -2.47 -18.57 3.20
N ALA A 120 -3.10 -19.40 2.38
CA ALA A 120 -3.27 -19.14 0.95
C ALA A 120 -4.02 -17.83 0.73
N CYS A 121 -5.16 -17.64 1.41
CA CYS A 121 -5.93 -16.40 1.36
C CYS A 121 -5.09 -15.18 1.78
N ALA A 122 -4.32 -15.28 2.86
CA ALA A 122 -3.44 -14.20 3.33
C ALA A 122 -2.36 -13.85 2.29
N THR A 123 -1.82 -14.86 1.61
CA THR A 123 -0.76 -14.68 0.60
C THR A 123 -1.32 -14.02 -0.65
N ASP A 124 -2.49 -14.46 -1.11
CA ASP A 124 -3.15 -13.87 -2.27
C ASP A 124 -3.62 -12.45 -1.98
N LEU A 125 -4.10 -12.18 -0.76
CA LEU A 125 -4.46 -10.83 -0.35
C LEU A 125 -3.27 -9.86 -0.41
N LYS A 126 -2.09 -10.30 0.02
CA LYS A 126 -0.85 -9.50 -0.09
C LYS A 126 -0.49 -9.21 -1.55
N LYS A 127 -0.65 -10.18 -2.45
CA LYS A 127 -0.41 -9.97 -3.89
C LYS A 127 -1.39 -8.96 -4.46
N ILE A 128 -2.69 -9.10 -4.15
CA ILE A 128 -3.73 -8.16 -4.58
C ILE A 128 -3.38 -6.76 -4.07
N GLN A 129 -3.04 -6.62 -2.79
CA GLN A 129 -2.67 -5.34 -2.20
C GLN A 129 -1.45 -4.72 -2.91
N ALA A 130 -0.39 -5.50 -3.15
CA ALA A 130 0.81 -5.01 -3.83
C ALA A 130 0.51 -4.53 -5.26
N VAL A 131 -0.34 -5.23 -6.01
CA VAL A 131 -0.75 -4.81 -7.35
C VAL A 131 -1.57 -3.53 -7.30
N VAL A 132 -2.51 -3.40 -6.37
CA VAL A 132 -3.34 -2.20 -6.20
C VAL A 132 -2.48 -0.99 -5.81
N GLU A 133 -1.52 -1.17 -4.91
CA GLU A 133 -0.56 -0.12 -4.53
C GLU A 133 0.33 0.28 -5.69
N LEU A 134 0.77 -0.68 -6.52
CA LEU A 134 1.54 -0.41 -7.73
C LEU A 134 0.73 0.44 -8.73
N ILE A 135 -0.54 0.11 -8.96
CA ILE A 135 -1.41 0.87 -9.86
C ILE A 135 -1.58 2.31 -9.34
N LEU A 136 -1.82 2.47 -8.04
CA LEU A 136 -1.93 3.78 -7.41
C LEU A 136 -0.66 4.62 -7.58
N GLU A 137 0.51 4.02 -7.42
CA GLU A 137 1.79 4.71 -7.57
C GLU A 137 2.03 5.12 -9.03
N VAL A 138 1.73 4.25 -9.99
CA VAL A 138 1.84 4.58 -11.43
C VAL A 138 0.89 5.73 -11.79
N GLU A 139 -0.36 5.68 -11.35
CA GLU A 139 -1.32 6.76 -11.63
C GLU A 139 -0.92 8.07 -10.97
N ARG A 140 -0.35 8.01 -9.76
CA ARG A 140 0.22 9.18 -9.08
C ARG A 140 1.35 9.80 -9.90
N GLN A 141 2.28 9.00 -10.40
CA GLN A 141 3.39 9.49 -11.24
C GLN A 141 2.90 10.09 -12.56
N ARG A 142 1.88 9.49 -13.17
CA ARG A 142 1.25 10.00 -14.39
C ARG A 142 0.70 11.40 -14.18
N ARG A 143 -0.09 11.62 -13.12
CA ARG A 143 -0.67 12.94 -12.81
C ARG A 143 0.40 13.99 -12.52
N LEU A 144 1.44 13.65 -11.76
CA LEU A 144 2.56 14.55 -11.53
C LEU A 144 3.26 14.96 -12.83
N THR A 145 3.36 14.03 -13.79
CA THR A 145 3.92 14.33 -15.10
C THR A 145 3.00 15.24 -15.91
N GLU A 146 1.69 14.98 -15.90
CA GLU A 146 0.66 15.81 -16.53
C GLU A 146 0.69 17.26 -15.97
N ASP A 147 0.76 17.42 -14.65
CA ASP A 147 0.89 18.74 -13.99
C ASP A 147 2.18 19.48 -14.38
N ILE A 148 3.31 18.77 -14.49
CA ILE A 148 4.57 19.36 -14.95
C ILE A 148 4.49 19.78 -16.41
N THR A 149 3.80 19.02 -17.27
CA THR A 149 3.61 19.41 -18.67
C THR A 149 2.69 20.61 -18.80
N ASP A 150 1.61 20.67 -18.02
CA ASP A 150 0.65 21.77 -18.05
C ASP A 150 1.28 23.07 -17.52
N THR A 151 2.03 22.99 -16.42
CA THR A 151 2.77 24.15 -15.89
C THR A 151 3.85 24.64 -16.88
N LYS A 152 4.56 23.74 -17.57
CA LYS A 152 5.49 24.11 -18.64
C LYS A 152 4.78 24.78 -19.82
N ALA A 153 3.60 24.29 -20.22
CA ALA A 153 2.80 24.89 -21.28
C ALA A 153 2.28 26.28 -20.89
N MET A 154 1.85 26.47 -19.64
CA MET A 154 1.46 27.79 -19.12
C MET A 154 2.64 28.76 -19.11
N LEU A 155 3.82 28.32 -18.65
CA LEU A 155 5.02 29.16 -18.61
C LEU A 155 5.53 29.52 -20.02
N SER A 156 5.46 28.61 -20.99
CA SER A 156 5.82 28.90 -22.38
C SER A 156 4.83 29.86 -23.03
N GLY A 157 3.53 29.71 -22.77
CA GLY A 157 2.48 30.65 -23.18
C GLY A 157 2.69 32.05 -22.59
N PHE A 158 3.03 32.13 -21.29
CA PHE A 158 3.36 33.40 -20.64
C PHE A 158 4.62 34.06 -21.23
N ARG A 159 5.64 33.27 -21.55
CA ARG A 159 6.86 33.74 -22.21
C ARG A 159 6.56 34.30 -23.61
N ALA A 160 5.73 33.61 -24.39
CA ALA A 160 5.30 34.09 -25.71
C ALA A 160 4.47 35.39 -25.62
N ALA A 161 3.58 35.50 -24.63
CA ALA A 161 2.77 36.70 -24.39
C ALA A 161 3.60 37.91 -23.93
N THR A 162 4.66 37.69 -23.14
CA THR A 162 5.55 38.77 -22.69
C THR A 162 6.51 39.23 -23.80
N GLN A 163 6.98 38.32 -24.65
CA GLN A 163 7.85 38.65 -25.79
C GLN A 163 7.12 39.45 -26.88
N THR A 164 5.83 39.15 -27.12
CA THR A 164 4.97 39.94 -28.01
C THR A 164 4.68 41.34 -27.45
N ARG A 165 4.40 41.47 -26.15
CA ARG A 165 4.22 42.79 -25.49
C ARG A 165 5.49 43.64 -25.48
N GLY A 166 6.67 43.04 -25.27
CA GLY A 166 7.96 43.72 -25.38
C GLY A 166 8.24 44.21 -26.81
N SER A 167 7.82 43.44 -27.82
CA SER A 167 7.93 43.83 -29.24
C SER A 167 6.96 44.96 -29.61
N SER A 168 5.76 45.00 -29.02
CA SER A 168 4.79 46.10 -29.21
C SER A 168 5.25 47.43 -28.60
N HIS A 169 5.94 47.41 -27.45
CA HIS A 169 6.46 48.63 -26.83
C HIS A 169 7.68 49.24 -27.56
N ILE A 170 8.47 48.43 -28.26
CA ILE A 170 9.59 48.92 -29.08
C ILE A 170 9.08 49.60 -30.37
N ARG A 171 7.93 49.16 -30.90
CA ARG A 171 7.39 49.70 -32.16
C ARG A 171 6.75 51.09 -32.03
N ILE A 172 6.25 51.46 -30.85
CA ILE A 172 5.61 52.78 -30.65
C ILE A 172 6.64 53.91 -30.53
N ARG A 173 7.93 53.61 -30.27
CA ARG A 173 8.99 54.64 -30.17
C ARG A 173 9.76 54.89 -31.47
N ALA A 174 9.51 54.13 -32.54
CA ALA A 174 10.25 54.22 -33.80
C ALA A 174 9.50 54.98 -34.93
N MET A 175 8.36 55.62 -34.67
CA MET A 175 7.60 56.39 -35.68
C MET A 175 7.45 57.89 -35.36
N SER A 176 8.39 58.48 -34.61
CA SER A 176 8.49 59.93 -34.47
C SER A 176 9.92 60.36 -34.72
N GLY A 177 10.26 60.51 -36.01
CA GLY A 177 11.57 60.97 -36.42
C GLY A 177 11.65 61.25 -37.91
N SER A 178 11.59 62.54 -38.25
CA SER A 178 12.12 63.19 -39.46
C SER A 178 11.44 62.97 -40.81
N SER A 179 10.57 63.93 -41.16
CA SER A 179 10.52 64.56 -42.47
C SER A 179 11.92 64.92 -42.99
N LEU A 180 12.21 64.67 -44.27
CA LEU A 180 12.88 65.60 -45.20
C LEU A 180 13.12 64.91 -46.56
N THR A 181 12.44 65.44 -47.57
CA THR A 181 12.89 65.72 -48.95
C THR A 181 13.68 64.66 -49.74
N HIS A 182 13.13 64.22 -50.88
CA HIS A 182 13.79 64.42 -52.18
C HIS A 182 12.85 64.17 -53.38
N GLN A 183 12.70 65.20 -54.23
CA GLN A 183 12.21 65.08 -55.61
C GLN A 183 13.21 64.30 -56.48
N PRO A 184 12.75 63.71 -57.59
CA PRO A 184 13.51 63.77 -58.84
C PRO A 184 12.70 64.45 -59.95
N GLY A 185 13.40 65.36 -60.64
CA GLY A 185 12.88 66.19 -61.71
C GLY A 185 12.70 65.47 -63.04
N ILE A 186 11.83 66.07 -63.84
CA ILE A 186 11.51 65.78 -65.23
C ILE A 186 12.62 66.37 -66.11
N ARG A 187 13.14 65.59 -67.07
CA ARG A 187 13.67 66.15 -68.32
C ARG A 187 13.28 65.28 -69.51
N SER A 188 12.75 66.00 -70.49
CA SER A 188 12.49 65.71 -71.90
C SER A 188 13.69 65.13 -72.64
#